data_AF-A0AAD4KQ03-F1
#
_entry.id   AF-A0AAD4KQ03-F1
#
_cell.length_a   1.000
_cell.length_b   1.000
_cell.length_c   1.000
_cell.angle_alpha   90.00
_cell.angle_beta   90.00
_cell.angle_gamma   90.00
#
_symmetry.space_group_name_H-M   'P 1'
#
loop_
_entity.id
_entity.type
_entity.pdbx_description
1 polymer ?
#
loop_
_entity_poly.entity_id
_entity_poly.type
_entity_poly.pdbx_seq_one_letter_code
_entity_poly.pdbx_strand_id
1 'polypeptide(L)'
;MPSTVEITIPNSTLVEGYTKYNITIRLPLRSYVVQKRYSEFASFHDSLSHQVGAQPPVPLPKKSWFSNTNSNERLREERRQGLEKYLQAINNTEDQRWRNTSIWRSFLNLPSQSISVDNSSSTRLHKAITVPGSVGSAPIIDPVLWLDCHRELKTHLHDARLHLTRRDQATSPQKQHESSAHAKSSLTKAGTMILALEGGLKDPGNDAWVGSGLGEGEIRRRKDLLASAKKEKDGLENLHSAMMQKSKLDAAVASIQDKDKLIGSAKPRVGRVLGKETDKTRELDNQGVLQLQKQTMENQDKSVDELMKIITRQRELGVAINNELEIQNELLKLTDEDTERLERKIEIGKKRVGKIS
;
A
#
# COMPACT_ATOMS: atom_id res chain seq x y z
N MET A 1 0.76 32.27 1.08
CA MET A 1 1.15 32.70 -0.29
C MET A 1 0.63 31.66 -1.26
N PRO A 2 -0.31 31.98 -2.17
CA PRO A 2 -0.81 31.00 -3.11
C PRO A 2 0.35 30.53 -3.99
N SER A 3 0.49 29.21 -4.16
CA SER A 3 1.49 28.59 -5.02
C SER A 3 1.30 29.09 -6.46
N THR A 4 2.10 30.07 -6.88
CA THR A 4 2.00 30.70 -8.20
C THR A 4 2.45 29.70 -9.26
N VAL A 5 1.50 29.08 -9.94
CA VAL A 5 1.76 28.30 -11.16
C VAL A 5 1.96 29.31 -12.29
N GLU A 6 3.10 29.28 -12.97
CA GLU A 6 3.30 30.09 -14.17
C GLU A 6 2.89 29.31 -15.42
N ILE A 7 2.05 29.92 -16.26
CA ILE A 7 1.51 29.31 -17.48
C ILE A 7 1.89 30.18 -18.68
N THR A 8 2.53 29.57 -19.67
CA THR A 8 2.89 30.22 -20.95
C THR A 8 2.64 29.26 -22.11
N ILE A 9 2.44 29.78 -23.32
CA ILE A 9 2.28 28.94 -24.53
C ILE A 9 3.34 29.37 -25.55
N PRO A 10 4.62 29.03 -25.39
CA PRO A 10 5.70 29.63 -26.19
C PRO A 10 5.60 29.39 -27.70
N ASN A 11 5.02 28.26 -28.14
CA ASN A 11 4.91 27.93 -29.55
C ASN A 11 3.75 26.98 -29.85
N SER A 12 3.52 26.74 -31.14
CA SER A 12 2.54 25.78 -31.65
C SER A 12 3.19 24.87 -32.70
N THR A 13 2.73 23.62 -32.77
CA THR A 13 3.21 22.61 -33.71
C THR A 13 2.10 22.23 -34.67
N LEU A 14 2.42 22.19 -35.97
CA LEU A 14 1.49 21.70 -36.99
C LEU A 14 1.68 20.19 -37.09
N VAL A 15 0.61 19.44 -36.82
CA VAL A 15 0.51 18.00 -37.04
C VAL A 15 -0.46 17.80 -38.20
N GLU A 16 -0.31 16.72 -38.97
CA GLU A 16 -1.12 16.45 -40.18
C GLU A 16 -2.63 16.68 -39.93
N GLY A 17 -3.15 17.82 -40.44
CA GLY A 17 -4.55 18.23 -40.33
C GLY A 17 -4.94 19.10 -39.12
N TYR A 18 -4.08 19.33 -38.12
CA TYR A 18 -4.42 20.17 -36.94
C TYR A 18 -3.22 20.79 -36.22
N THR A 19 -3.47 21.89 -35.50
CA THR A 19 -2.45 22.58 -34.69
C THR A 19 -2.53 22.16 -33.21
N LYS A 20 -1.38 21.79 -32.62
CA LYS A 20 -1.20 21.60 -31.18
C LYS A 20 -0.47 22.80 -30.56
N TYR A 21 -0.95 23.27 -29.42
CA TYR A 21 -0.34 24.35 -28.65
C TYR A 21 0.46 23.74 -27.50
N ASN A 22 1.72 24.16 -27.37
CA ASN A 22 2.63 23.65 -26.35
C ASN A 22 2.55 24.56 -25.12
N ILE A 23 1.82 24.12 -24.10
CA ILE A 23 1.60 24.85 -22.86
C ILE A 23 2.72 24.49 -21.89
N THR A 24 3.56 25.46 -21.53
CA THR A 24 4.61 25.30 -20.53
C THR A 24 4.08 25.69 -19.16
N ILE A 25 4.15 24.76 -18.22
CA ILE A 25 3.69 24.92 -16.85
C ILE A 25 4.90 24.87 -15.95
N ARG A 26 5.15 25.95 -15.18
CA ARG A 26 6.21 26.00 -14.17
C ARG A 26 5.58 26.06 -12.79
N LEU A 27 5.91 25.06 -11.99
CA LEU A 27 5.63 25.00 -10.56
C LEU A 27 6.96 25.17 -9.80
N PRO A 28 6.92 25.51 -8.49
CA PRO A 28 8.15 25.74 -7.70
C PRO A 28 9.16 24.59 -7.72
N LEU A 29 8.69 23.34 -7.86
CA LEU A 29 9.51 22.13 -7.79
C LEU A 29 9.62 21.37 -9.13
N ARG A 30 8.84 21.73 -10.15
CA ARG A 30 8.81 21.02 -11.43
C ARG A 30 8.30 21.91 -12.56
N SER A 31 8.83 21.72 -13.76
CA SER A 31 8.24 22.24 -14.99
C SER A 31 7.96 21.10 -15.96
N TYR A 32 6.90 21.23 -16.74
CA TYR A 32 6.57 20.29 -17.81
C TYR A 32 5.73 20.97 -18.91
N VAL A 33 5.60 20.29 -20.04
CA VAL A 33 4.85 20.78 -21.21
C VAL A 33 3.64 19.90 -21.45
N VAL A 34 2.48 20.53 -21.64
CA VAL A 34 1.23 19.88 -22.04
C VAL A 34 0.87 20.32 -23.45
N GLN A 35 0.53 19.37 -24.31
CA GLN A 35 0.11 19.67 -25.68
C GLN A 35 -1.40 19.57 -25.79
N LYS A 36 -2.05 20.64 -26.26
CA LYS A 36 -3.51 20.68 -26.44
C LYS A 36 -3.89 21.22 -27.81
N ARG A 37 -4.92 20.65 -28.44
CA ARG A 37 -5.54 21.21 -29.66
C ARG A 37 -6.66 22.18 -29.31
N TYR A 38 -7.01 23.08 -30.22
CA TYR A 38 -8.05 24.09 -29.97
C TYR A 38 -9.41 23.50 -29.54
N SER A 39 -9.81 22.35 -30.10
CA SER A 39 -11.07 21.72 -29.70
C SER A 39 -11.07 21.26 -28.24
N GLU A 40 -9.92 20.88 -27.68
CA GLU A 40 -9.82 20.56 -26.25
C GLU A 40 -9.99 21.81 -25.39
N PHE A 41 -9.49 22.98 -25.82
CA PHE A 41 -9.76 24.24 -25.15
C PHE A 41 -11.25 24.63 -25.17
N ALA A 42 -11.94 24.35 -26.28
CA ALA A 42 -13.39 24.59 -26.38
C ALA A 42 -14.17 23.69 -25.42
N SER A 43 -13.92 22.37 -25.42
CA SER A 43 -14.55 21.44 -24.47
C SER A 43 -14.22 21.78 -23.02
N PHE A 44 -12.98 22.19 -22.75
CA PHE A 44 -12.54 22.68 -21.44
C PHE A 44 -13.32 23.93 -21.01
N HIS A 45 -13.46 24.92 -21.89
CA HIS A 45 -14.21 26.14 -21.62
C HIS A 45 -15.68 25.86 -21.29
N ASP A 46 -16.35 25.03 -22.09
CA ASP A 46 -17.75 24.68 -21.88
C ASP A 46 -17.94 23.97 -20.53
N SER A 47 -17.07 23.00 -20.24
CA SER A 47 -17.15 22.19 -19.01
C SER A 47 -16.82 23.03 -17.76
N LEU A 48 -15.83 23.91 -17.86
CA LEU A 48 -15.44 24.81 -16.76
C LEU A 48 -16.54 25.83 -16.47
N SER A 49 -17.11 26.45 -17.51
CA SER A 49 -18.18 27.45 -17.37
C SER A 49 -19.44 26.81 -16.78
N HIS A 50 -19.78 25.58 -17.19
CA HIS A 50 -20.88 24.83 -16.63
C HIS A 50 -20.66 24.46 -15.15
N GLN A 51 -19.44 24.05 -14.77
CA GLN A 51 -19.14 23.70 -13.38
C GLN A 51 -19.14 24.92 -12.44
N VAL A 52 -18.59 26.05 -12.91
CA VAL A 52 -18.48 27.27 -12.08
C VAL A 52 -19.79 28.08 -12.10
N GLY A 53 -20.64 27.90 -13.11
CA GLY A 53 -21.91 28.62 -13.26
C GLY A 53 -21.74 30.09 -13.66
N ALA A 54 -20.58 30.46 -14.20
CA ALA A 54 -20.24 31.81 -14.65
C ALA A 54 -19.43 31.75 -15.94
N GLN A 55 -19.18 32.91 -16.57
CA GLN A 55 -18.25 33.03 -17.70
C GLN A 55 -16.83 33.37 -17.20
N PRO A 56 -15.78 32.78 -17.78
CA PRO A 56 -14.41 33.07 -17.37
C PRO A 56 -14.04 34.53 -17.64
N PRO A 57 -13.03 35.07 -16.92
CA PRO A 57 -12.64 36.49 -16.99
C PRO A 57 -12.29 36.99 -18.39
N VAL A 58 -11.77 36.09 -19.23
CA VAL A 58 -11.48 36.36 -20.65
C VAL A 58 -12.23 35.31 -21.47
N PRO A 59 -12.92 35.70 -22.55
CA PRO A 59 -13.59 34.74 -23.42
C PRO A 59 -12.59 33.91 -24.22
N LEU A 60 -12.96 32.68 -24.55
CA LEU A 60 -12.15 31.83 -25.41
C LEU A 60 -12.02 32.47 -26.81
N PRO A 61 -10.83 32.49 -27.44
CA PRO A 61 -10.67 32.96 -28.81
C PRO A 61 -11.62 32.22 -29.76
N LYS A 62 -12.33 32.95 -30.62
CA LYS A 62 -13.36 32.37 -31.50
C LYS A 62 -12.78 31.40 -32.53
N LYS A 63 -13.59 30.42 -32.93
CA LYS A 63 -13.32 29.56 -34.09
C LYS A 63 -13.23 30.42 -35.35
N SER A 64 -12.15 30.30 -36.12
CA SER A 64 -12.09 30.90 -37.46
C SER A 64 -12.79 29.95 -38.44
N TRP A 65 -13.95 30.36 -38.95
CA TRP A 65 -14.76 29.56 -39.88
C TRP A 65 -14.45 29.84 -41.34
N PHE A 66 -13.83 30.98 -41.66
CA PHE A 66 -13.60 31.45 -43.03
C PHE A 66 -12.12 31.47 -43.45
N SER A 67 -11.21 31.10 -42.54
CA SER A 67 -9.78 31.04 -42.85
C SER A 67 -9.13 29.89 -42.10
N ASN A 68 -8.49 28.99 -42.86
CA ASN A 68 -7.80 27.82 -42.31
C ASN A 68 -6.60 28.29 -41.46
N THR A 69 -6.75 28.19 -40.14
CA THR A 69 -5.71 28.58 -39.19
C THR A 69 -4.48 27.67 -39.27
N ASN A 70 -4.59 26.49 -39.89
CA ASN A 70 -3.43 25.62 -40.11
C ASN A 70 -2.56 26.08 -41.28
N SER A 71 -3.12 26.78 -42.28
CA SER A 71 -2.35 27.28 -43.44
C SER A 71 -1.84 28.71 -43.26
N ASN A 72 -2.45 29.50 -42.38
CA ASN A 72 -2.07 30.87 -42.12
C ASN A 72 -1.35 31.02 -40.76
N GLU A 73 -0.04 31.21 -40.82
CA GLU A 73 0.82 31.36 -39.64
C GLU A 73 0.41 32.54 -38.74
N ARG A 74 -0.04 33.66 -39.32
CA ARG A 74 -0.45 34.83 -38.56
C ARG A 74 -1.69 34.55 -37.70
N LEU A 75 -2.69 33.88 -38.26
CA LEU A 75 -3.91 33.52 -37.52
C LEU A 75 -3.64 32.46 -36.45
N ARG A 76 -2.67 31.57 -36.70
CA ARG A 76 -2.22 30.58 -35.72
C ARG A 76 -1.54 31.25 -34.54
N GLU A 77 -0.69 32.23 -34.81
CA GLU A 77 0.01 33.00 -33.79
C GLU A 77 -0.95 33.88 -32.98
N GLU A 78 -1.90 34.55 -33.65
CA GLU A 78 -2.97 35.30 -32.97
C GLU A 78 -3.80 34.39 -32.04
N ARG A 79 -4.15 33.19 -32.51
CA ARG A 79 -4.84 32.21 -31.67
C ARG A 79 -3.98 31.71 -30.51
N ARG A 80 -2.68 31.46 -30.72
CA ARG A 80 -1.74 31.07 -29.66
C ARG A 80 -1.71 32.13 -28.54
N GLN A 81 -1.55 33.40 -28.90
CA GLN A 81 -1.55 34.53 -27.97
C GLN A 81 -2.89 34.66 -27.24
N GLY A 82 -4.01 34.50 -27.95
CA GLY A 82 -5.34 34.54 -27.34
C GLY A 82 -5.57 33.41 -26.32
N LEU A 83 -5.10 32.20 -26.62
CA LEU A 83 -5.20 31.04 -25.70
C LEU A 83 -4.30 31.22 -24.47
N GLU A 84 -3.11 31.80 -24.65
CA GLU A 84 -2.21 32.12 -23.55
C GLU A 84 -2.84 33.16 -22.61
N LYS A 85 -3.36 34.25 -23.17
CA LYS A 85 -4.08 35.28 -22.40
C LYS A 85 -5.28 34.71 -21.66
N TYR A 86 -6.02 33.80 -22.30
CA TYR A 86 -7.15 33.10 -21.68
C TYR A 86 -6.74 32.28 -20.45
N LEU A 87 -5.71 31.43 -20.56
CA LEU A 87 -5.23 30.64 -19.42
C LEU A 87 -4.62 31.49 -18.31
N GLN A 88 -3.83 32.52 -18.67
CA GLN A 88 -3.23 33.43 -17.69
C GLN A 88 -4.30 34.23 -16.93
N ALA A 89 -5.37 34.67 -17.62
CA ALA A 89 -6.48 35.33 -16.96
C ALA A 89 -7.14 34.43 -15.92
N ILE A 90 -7.45 33.17 -16.27
CA ILE A 90 -8.02 32.20 -15.31
C ILE A 90 -7.05 31.95 -14.15
N ASN A 91 -5.74 31.86 -14.43
CA ASN A 91 -4.73 31.59 -13.42
C ASN A 91 -4.52 32.74 -12.43
N ASN A 92 -4.59 33.98 -12.92
CA ASN A 92 -4.24 35.18 -12.16
C ASN A 92 -5.47 35.88 -11.55
N THR A 93 -6.69 35.40 -11.84
CA THR A 93 -7.91 35.98 -11.26
C THR A 93 -7.96 35.72 -9.75
N GLU A 94 -8.37 36.75 -9.01
CA GLU A 94 -8.55 36.71 -7.55
C GLU A 94 -9.50 35.57 -7.13
N ASP A 95 -10.52 35.35 -7.96
CA ASP A 95 -11.53 34.33 -7.83
C ASP A 95 -10.98 32.90 -8.03
N GLN A 96 -10.91 32.14 -6.94
CA GLN A 96 -10.25 30.83 -6.91
C GLN A 96 -11.12 29.68 -7.41
N ARG A 97 -12.45 29.86 -7.55
CA ARG A 97 -13.37 28.77 -7.98
C ARG A 97 -12.95 28.15 -9.30
N TRP A 98 -12.46 28.96 -10.24
CA TRP A 98 -11.96 28.49 -11.54
C TRP A 98 -10.80 27.50 -11.40
N ARG A 99 -9.82 27.83 -10.56
CA ARG A 99 -8.58 27.06 -10.35
C ARG A 99 -8.75 25.85 -9.44
N ASN A 100 -9.74 25.88 -8.55
CA ASN A 100 -10.02 24.81 -7.61
C ASN A 100 -10.84 23.66 -8.24
N THR A 101 -11.34 23.83 -9.47
CA THR A 101 -12.03 22.75 -10.19
C THR A 101 -11.10 21.61 -10.59
N SER A 102 -11.59 20.37 -10.57
CA SER A 102 -10.87 19.22 -11.11
C SER A 102 -10.63 19.34 -12.63
N ILE A 103 -11.54 20.01 -13.34
CA ILE A 103 -11.45 20.27 -14.79
C ILE A 103 -10.21 21.10 -15.13
N TRP A 104 -9.95 22.19 -14.40
CA TRP A 104 -8.74 23.01 -14.56
C TRP A 104 -7.47 22.19 -14.37
N ARG A 105 -7.44 21.37 -13.32
CA ARG A 105 -6.29 20.56 -12.96
C ARG A 105 -6.02 19.49 -13.99
N SER A 106 -7.06 18.77 -14.42
CA SER A 106 -6.97 17.74 -15.45
C SER A 106 -6.51 18.32 -16.79
N PHE A 107 -7.07 19.45 -17.21
CA PHE A 107 -6.70 20.09 -18.47
C PHE A 107 -5.21 20.45 -18.55
N LEU A 108 -4.65 20.93 -17.44
CA LEU A 108 -3.24 21.33 -17.30
C LEU A 108 -2.34 20.21 -16.76
N ASN A 109 -2.85 18.99 -16.56
CA ASN A 109 -2.15 17.90 -15.88
C ASN A 109 -1.49 18.33 -14.55
N LEU A 110 -2.09 19.28 -13.82
CA LEU A 110 -1.53 19.77 -12.57
C LEU A 110 -1.54 18.65 -11.53
N PRO A 111 -0.45 18.50 -10.74
CA PRO A 111 -0.50 17.61 -9.60
C PRO A 111 -1.64 18.05 -8.67
N SER A 112 -2.37 17.08 -8.13
CA SER A 112 -3.42 17.31 -7.15
C SER A 112 -2.84 18.13 -5.99
N GLN A 113 -3.17 19.43 -5.90
CA GLN A 113 -2.79 20.21 -4.72
C GLN A 113 -3.76 19.79 -3.63
N SER A 114 -3.19 19.33 -2.53
CA SER A 114 -3.84 19.20 -1.25
C SER A 114 -4.47 20.54 -0.86
N ILE A 115 -5.77 20.69 -1.08
CA ILE A 115 -6.53 21.70 -0.34
C ILE A 115 -6.39 21.29 1.12
N SER A 116 -5.94 22.25 1.93
CA SER A 116 -5.68 22.18 3.35
C SER A 116 -6.90 21.71 4.15
N VAL A 117 -7.11 20.40 4.18
CA VAL A 117 -7.67 19.64 5.29
C VAL A 117 -6.87 18.34 5.29
N ASP A 118 -5.84 18.31 6.13
CA ASP A 118 -5.19 17.12 6.68
C ASP A 118 -5.13 15.89 5.74
N ASN A 119 -4.18 15.88 4.77
CA ASN A 119 -4.06 14.73 3.88
C ASN A 119 -2.64 14.35 3.44
N SER A 120 -1.85 13.83 4.38
CA SER A 120 -0.62 13.08 4.09
C SER A 120 -0.91 11.85 3.21
N SER A 121 0.08 11.32 2.47
CA SER A 121 -0.06 10.00 1.79
C SER A 121 -0.57 8.93 2.77
N SER A 122 -0.13 9.00 4.02
CA SER A 122 -0.58 8.18 5.15
C SER A 122 -2.09 8.28 5.45
N THR A 123 -2.72 9.45 5.37
CA THR A 123 -4.17 9.57 5.65
C THR A 123 -5.03 9.12 4.46
N ARG A 124 -4.56 9.32 3.22
CA ARG A 124 -5.21 8.77 2.02
C ARG A 124 -5.13 7.24 2.00
N LEU A 125 -3.98 6.68 2.38
CA LEU A 125 -3.81 5.25 2.63
C LEU A 125 -4.74 4.78 3.75
N HIS A 126 -4.70 5.43 4.90
CA HIS A 126 -5.56 5.07 6.04
C HIS A 126 -7.04 5.05 5.65
N LYS A 127 -7.52 6.05 4.90
CA LYS A 127 -8.90 6.10 4.41
C LYS A 127 -9.22 4.95 3.44
N ALA A 128 -8.31 4.64 2.50
CA ALA A 128 -8.48 3.55 1.55
C ALA A 128 -8.43 2.15 2.22
N ILE A 129 -7.66 2.01 3.29
CA ILE A 129 -7.41 0.73 3.99
C ILE A 129 -8.45 0.43 5.07
N THR A 130 -8.87 1.45 5.84
CA THR A 130 -9.77 1.25 6.99
C THR A 130 -11.24 1.14 6.60
N VAL A 131 -11.62 1.64 5.42
CA VAL A 131 -13.00 1.57 4.94
C VAL A 131 -13.07 1.12 3.47
N PRO A 132 -12.81 -0.17 3.18
CA PRO A 132 -13.04 -0.74 1.85
C PRO A 132 -14.55 -0.74 1.56
N GLY A 133 -15.00 -0.04 0.51
CA GLY A 133 -16.38 -0.12 0.01
C GLY A 133 -17.41 0.84 0.64
N SER A 134 -17.01 1.83 1.45
CA SER A 134 -17.94 2.90 1.85
C SER A 134 -18.17 3.90 0.72
N VAL A 135 -19.38 4.46 0.68
CA VAL A 135 -19.80 5.52 -0.25
C VAL A 135 -18.83 6.70 -0.13
N GLY A 136 -17.87 6.80 -1.06
CA GLY A 136 -16.81 7.81 -1.08
C GLY A 136 -15.37 7.31 -0.85
N SER A 137 -15.15 6.00 -0.72
CA SER A 137 -13.81 5.38 -0.79
C SER A 137 -13.47 5.11 -2.25
N ALA A 138 -12.68 5.99 -2.87
CA ALA A 138 -12.27 5.81 -4.26
C ALA A 138 -11.34 4.58 -4.38
N PRO A 139 -11.46 3.75 -5.43
CA PRO A 139 -10.56 2.62 -5.64
C PRO A 139 -9.10 3.12 -5.74
N ILE A 140 -8.15 2.30 -5.27
CA ILE A 140 -6.71 2.64 -5.35
C ILE A 140 -6.26 2.51 -6.82
N ILE A 141 -6.47 3.59 -7.59
CA ILE A 141 -6.17 3.66 -9.02
C ILE A 141 -4.82 4.37 -9.25
N ASP A 142 -4.46 5.31 -8.37
CA ASP A 142 -3.21 6.07 -8.45
C ASP A 142 -1.97 5.15 -8.32
N PRO A 143 -1.03 5.16 -9.28
CA PRO A 143 0.18 4.34 -9.21
C PRO A 143 1.04 4.57 -7.97
N VAL A 144 1.14 5.81 -7.48
CA VAL A 144 1.95 6.12 -6.30
C VAL A 144 1.29 5.57 -5.04
N LEU A 145 -0.01 5.83 -4.87
CA LEU A 145 -0.79 5.28 -3.77
C LEU A 145 -0.80 3.74 -3.75
N TRP A 146 -0.84 3.11 -4.94
CA TRP A 146 -0.75 1.66 -5.06
C TRP A 146 0.59 1.13 -4.53
N LEU A 147 1.71 1.76 -4.92
CA LEU A 147 3.04 1.37 -4.46
C LEU A 147 3.22 1.57 -2.96
N ASP A 148 2.72 2.67 -2.41
CA ASP A 148 2.81 2.94 -0.97
C ASP A 148 1.99 1.92 -0.16
N CYS A 149 0.75 1.63 -0.60
CA CYS A 149 -0.10 0.62 0.01
C CYS A 149 0.54 -0.78 -0.08
N HIS A 150 1.13 -1.12 -1.23
CA HIS A 150 1.85 -2.37 -1.38
C HIS A 150 3.10 -2.46 -0.46
N ARG A 151 3.82 -1.36 -0.27
CA ARG A 151 4.96 -1.30 0.66
C ARG A 151 4.52 -1.51 2.11
N GLU A 152 3.45 -0.84 2.53
CA GLU A 152 2.90 -1.00 3.88
C GLU A 152 2.32 -2.40 4.10
N LEU A 153 1.75 -3.04 3.06
CA LEU A 153 1.33 -4.45 3.09
C LEU A 153 2.52 -5.36 3.35
N LYS A 154 3.65 -5.16 2.65
CA LYS A 154 4.88 -5.90 2.91
C LYS A 154 5.35 -5.73 4.37
N THR A 155 5.30 -4.51 4.89
CA THR A 155 5.67 -4.23 6.29
C THR A 155 4.80 -5.03 7.27
N HIS A 156 3.48 -5.04 7.10
CA HIS A 156 2.60 -5.81 7.98
C HIS A 156 2.80 -7.32 7.89
N LEU A 157 3.09 -7.86 6.71
CA LEU A 157 3.42 -9.28 6.57
C LEU A 157 4.76 -9.62 7.24
N HIS A 158 5.74 -8.71 7.16
CA HIS A 158 7.00 -8.85 7.88
C HIS A 158 6.80 -8.78 9.41
N ASP A 159 6.04 -7.82 9.92
CA ASP A 159 5.74 -7.69 11.34
C ASP A 159 5.00 -8.93 11.86
N ALA A 160 4.05 -9.46 11.09
CA ALA A 160 3.34 -10.69 11.44
C ALA A 160 4.31 -11.87 11.61
N ARG A 161 5.27 -12.04 10.70
CA ARG A 161 6.34 -13.05 10.84
C ARG A 161 7.16 -12.84 12.10
N LEU A 162 7.63 -11.61 12.33
CA LEU A 162 8.47 -11.27 13.46
C LEU A 162 7.77 -11.57 14.79
N HIS A 163 6.50 -11.22 14.90
CA HIS A 163 5.69 -11.50 16.08
C HIS A 163 5.44 -13.00 16.29
N LEU A 164 5.25 -13.78 15.22
CA LEU A 164 5.14 -15.25 15.33
C LEU A 164 6.46 -15.89 15.80
N THR A 165 7.60 -15.41 15.33
CA THR A 165 8.92 -15.87 15.81
C THR A 165 9.14 -15.48 17.28
N ARG A 166 8.82 -14.24 17.67
CA ARG A 166 8.91 -13.78 19.06
C ARG A 166 8.00 -14.57 19.99
N ARG A 167 6.80 -14.95 19.51
CA ARG A 167 5.88 -15.83 20.25
C ARG A 167 6.54 -17.17 20.57
N ASP A 168 7.22 -17.75 19.61
CA ASP A 168 7.85 -19.06 19.77
C ASP A 168 9.03 -19.02 20.75
N GLN A 169 9.82 -17.95 20.69
CA GLN A 169 10.93 -17.72 21.62
C GLN A 169 10.49 -17.30 23.03
N ALA A 170 9.24 -16.89 23.19
CA ALA A 170 8.73 -16.42 24.48
C ALA A 170 8.51 -17.59 25.45
N THR A 171 9.19 -17.53 26.60
CA THR A 171 9.09 -18.54 27.66
C THR A 171 7.85 -18.36 28.55
N SER A 172 7.26 -17.15 28.58
CA SER A 172 6.09 -16.84 29.40
C SER A 172 4.79 -16.88 28.59
N PRO A 173 3.72 -17.53 29.09
CA PRO A 173 2.40 -17.55 28.45
C PRO A 173 1.84 -16.15 28.16
N GLN A 174 2.14 -15.16 29.00
CA GLN A 174 1.68 -13.78 28.81
C GLN A 174 2.34 -13.13 27.59
N LYS A 175 3.65 -13.27 27.45
CA LYS A 175 4.41 -12.76 26.29
C LYS A 175 4.06 -13.50 24.99
N GLN A 176 3.74 -14.78 25.08
CA GLN A 176 3.21 -15.56 23.96
C GLN A 176 1.86 -14.99 23.52
N HIS A 177 0.94 -14.74 24.44
CA HIS A 177 -0.38 -14.18 24.09
C HIS A 177 -0.27 -12.79 23.46
N GLU A 178 0.54 -11.89 24.03
CA GLU A 178 0.78 -10.55 23.51
C GLU A 178 1.36 -10.59 22.08
N SER A 179 2.41 -11.38 21.86
CA SER A 179 3.01 -11.54 20.54
C SER A 179 2.03 -12.16 19.54
N SER A 180 1.19 -13.09 19.99
CA SER A 180 0.12 -13.68 19.18
C SER A 180 -0.93 -12.63 18.76
N ALA A 181 -1.33 -11.75 19.68
CA ALA A 181 -2.28 -10.67 19.41
C ALA A 181 -1.72 -9.66 18.39
N HIS A 182 -0.45 -9.28 18.52
CA HIS A 182 0.22 -8.41 17.55
C HIS A 182 0.34 -9.06 16.16
N ALA A 183 0.72 -10.35 16.09
CA ALA A 183 0.76 -11.08 14.82
C ALA A 183 -0.61 -11.09 14.14
N LYS A 184 -1.68 -11.37 14.90
CA LYS A 184 -3.05 -11.37 14.39
C LYS A 184 -3.49 -9.99 13.90
N SER A 185 -3.16 -8.92 14.65
CA SER A 185 -3.47 -7.54 14.24
C SER A 185 -2.82 -7.20 12.89
N SER A 186 -1.54 -7.51 12.72
CA SER A 186 -0.83 -7.27 11.46
C SER A 186 -1.38 -8.10 10.30
N LEU A 187 -1.78 -9.37 10.54
CA LEU A 187 -2.42 -10.20 9.52
C LEU A 187 -3.79 -9.65 9.07
N THR A 188 -4.60 -9.15 10.00
CA THR A 188 -5.88 -8.52 9.67
C THR A 188 -5.66 -7.28 8.80
N LYS A 189 -4.71 -6.41 9.17
CA LYS A 189 -4.36 -5.21 8.38
C LYS A 189 -3.85 -5.58 6.98
N ALA A 190 -2.98 -6.58 6.87
CA ALA A 190 -2.53 -7.08 5.58
C ALA A 190 -3.72 -7.58 4.73
N GLY A 191 -4.68 -8.27 5.34
CA GLY A 191 -5.91 -8.72 4.69
C GLY A 191 -6.77 -7.58 4.14
N THR A 192 -6.98 -6.50 4.92
CA THR A 192 -7.77 -5.35 4.45
C THR A 192 -7.08 -4.62 3.30
N MET A 193 -5.76 -4.50 3.33
CA MET A 193 -4.96 -3.89 2.26
C MET A 193 -5.01 -4.70 0.97
N ILE A 194 -4.92 -6.02 1.05
CA ILE A 194 -5.07 -6.93 -0.11
C ILE A 194 -6.44 -6.70 -0.78
N LEU A 195 -7.52 -6.64 0.00
CA LEU A 195 -8.87 -6.39 -0.52
C LEU A 195 -8.98 -5.01 -1.19
N ALA A 196 -8.40 -3.97 -0.59
CA ALA A 196 -8.40 -2.62 -1.17
C ALA A 196 -7.62 -2.54 -2.49
N LEU A 197 -6.46 -3.18 -2.56
CA LEU A 197 -5.62 -3.25 -3.77
C LEU A 197 -6.29 -4.07 -4.88
N GLU A 198 -6.99 -5.15 -4.54
CA GLU A 198 -7.81 -5.91 -5.49
C GLU A 198 -9.00 -5.12 -6.02
N GLY A 199 -9.66 -4.35 -5.15
CA GLY A 199 -10.75 -3.46 -5.53
C GLY A 199 -10.31 -2.45 -6.60
N GLY A 200 -9.13 -1.85 -6.43
CA GLY A 200 -8.53 -0.95 -7.42
C GLY A 200 -8.16 -1.62 -8.76
N LEU A 201 -8.08 -2.96 -8.78
CA LEU A 201 -7.70 -3.74 -9.96
C LEU A 201 -8.91 -4.37 -10.68
N LYS A 202 -10.04 -4.55 -9.99
CA LYS A 202 -11.30 -5.10 -10.51
C LYS A 202 -12.23 -4.05 -11.11
N ASP A 203 -12.07 -2.78 -10.78
CA ASP A 203 -12.90 -1.68 -11.28
C ASP A 203 -12.14 -0.74 -12.25
N PRO A 204 -11.62 -1.23 -13.39
CA PRO A 204 -11.26 -0.36 -14.47
C PRO A 204 -12.55 -0.01 -15.21
N GLY A 205 -13.32 0.96 -14.69
CA GLY A 205 -14.36 1.60 -15.48
C GLY A 205 -13.78 1.90 -16.87
N ASN A 206 -14.48 1.45 -17.92
CA ASN A 206 -14.00 1.38 -19.30
C ASN A 206 -13.45 2.74 -19.83
N ASP A 207 -13.80 3.83 -19.15
CA ASP A 207 -13.42 5.21 -19.46
C ASP A 207 -12.41 5.86 -18.48
N ALA A 208 -12.07 5.23 -17.35
CA ALA A 208 -11.19 5.82 -16.32
C ALA A 208 -9.68 5.66 -16.60
N TRP A 209 -9.32 4.71 -17.47
CA TRP A 209 -7.93 4.45 -17.88
C TRP A 209 -7.55 5.09 -19.22
N VAL A 210 -8.49 5.79 -19.88
CA VAL A 210 -8.24 6.48 -21.15
C VAL A 210 -7.46 7.76 -20.90
N GLY A 211 -6.12 7.66 -20.96
CA GLY A 211 -5.19 8.80 -20.93
C GLY A 211 -4.00 8.63 -19.98
N SER A 212 -4.08 7.70 -19.02
CA SER A 212 -2.99 7.35 -18.10
C SER A 212 -2.87 5.84 -17.87
N GLY A 213 -3.42 5.05 -18.79
CA GLY A 213 -3.67 3.62 -18.70
C GLY A 213 -2.48 2.81 -18.21
N LEU A 214 -2.63 2.17 -17.06
CA LEU A 214 -1.73 1.10 -16.66
C LEU A 214 -1.65 0.09 -17.80
N GLY A 215 -0.44 -0.12 -18.34
CA GLY A 215 -0.25 -1.12 -19.38
C GLY A 215 -0.66 -2.51 -18.88
N GLU A 216 -1.14 -3.37 -19.77
CA GLU A 216 -1.58 -4.73 -19.44
C GLU A 216 -0.50 -5.53 -18.68
N GLY A 217 0.77 -5.29 -18.99
CA GLY A 217 1.90 -5.86 -18.25
C GLY A 217 2.02 -5.38 -16.80
N GLU A 218 1.71 -4.11 -16.52
CA GLU A 218 1.70 -3.59 -15.14
C GLU A 218 0.48 -4.10 -14.36
N ILE A 219 -0.68 -4.22 -15.01
CA ILE A 219 -1.86 -4.87 -14.40
C ILE A 219 -1.51 -6.32 -14.02
N ARG A 220 -0.87 -7.06 -14.92
CA ARG A 220 -0.43 -8.44 -14.66
C ARG A 220 0.58 -8.49 -13.51
N ARG A 221 1.60 -7.64 -13.54
CA ARG A 221 2.59 -7.53 -12.46
C ARG A 221 1.93 -7.26 -11.10
N ARG A 222 0.95 -6.35 -11.02
CA ARG A 222 0.20 -6.08 -9.78
C ARG A 222 -0.62 -7.27 -9.33
N LYS A 223 -1.25 -8.02 -10.25
CA LYS A 223 -1.94 -9.28 -9.93
C LYS A 223 -0.98 -10.30 -9.33
N ASP A 224 0.19 -10.47 -9.93
CA ASP A 224 1.20 -11.44 -9.48
C ASP A 224 1.74 -11.08 -8.08
N LEU A 225 2.02 -9.80 -7.83
CA LEU A 225 2.45 -9.30 -6.52
C LEU A 225 1.36 -9.55 -5.44
N LEU A 226 0.10 -9.28 -5.77
CA LEU A 226 -1.02 -9.54 -4.84
C LEU A 226 -1.25 -11.04 -4.60
N ALA A 227 -1.10 -11.87 -5.63
CA ALA A 227 -1.20 -13.34 -5.48
C ALA A 227 -0.11 -13.87 -4.55
N SER A 228 1.13 -13.36 -4.66
CA SER A 228 2.22 -13.69 -3.75
C SER A 228 1.91 -13.26 -2.32
N ALA A 229 1.46 -12.01 -2.12
CA ALA A 229 1.12 -11.48 -0.80
C ALA A 229 -0.02 -12.25 -0.12
N LYS A 230 -1.03 -12.69 -0.89
CA LYS A 230 -2.11 -13.57 -0.40
C LYS A 230 -1.58 -14.91 0.09
N LYS A 231 -0.80 -15.60 -0.74
CA LYS A 231 -0.22 -16.90 -0.39
C LYS A 231 0.60 -16.83 0.90
N GLU A 232 1.36 -15.74 1.05
CA GLU A 232 2.13 -15.45 2.23
C GLU A 232 1.25 -15.20 3.46
N LYS A 233 0.26 -14.31 3.36
CA LYS A 233 -0.70 -14.01 4.43
C LYS A 233 -1.42 -15.27 4.90
N ASP A 234 -1.97 -16.04 3.98
CA ASP A 234 -2.68 -17.29 4.28
C ASP A 234 -1.73 -18.30 4.93
N GLY A 235 -0.47 -18.27 4.51
CA GLY A 235 0.54 -19.11 5.13
C GLY A 235 0.84 -18.74 6.58
N LEU A 236 0.94 -17.45 6.88
CA LEU A 236 1.16 -16.95 8.24
C LEU A 236 -0.06 -17.14 9.14
N GLU A 237 -1.28 -17.01 8.61
CA GLU A 237 -2.51 -17.32 9.35
C GLU A 237 -2.63 -18.80 9.72
N ASN A 238 -2.26 -19.68 8.78
CA ASN A 238 -2.22 -21.12 9.05
C ASN A 238 -1.16 -21.46 10.11
N LEU A 239 0.01 -20.82 10.06
CA LEU A 239 1.02 -20.99 11.12
C LEU A 239 0.50 -20.53 12.47
N HIS A 240 -0.08 -19.32 12.53
CA HIS A 240 -0.68 -18.77 13.74
C HIS A 240 -1.74 -19.70 14.32
N SER A 241 -2.59 -20.28 13.47
CA SER A 241 -3.63 -21.22 13.88
C SER A 241 -3.07 -22.53 14.44
N ALA A 242 -2.08 -23.14 13.76
CA ALA A 242 -1.40 -24.34 14.25
C ALA A 242 -0.68 -24.09 15.59
N MET A 243 -0.04 -22.93 15.70
CA MET A 243 0.61 -22.44 16.91
C MET A 243 -0.35 -22.26 18.10
N MET A 244 -1.60 -21.84 17.83
CA MET A 244 -2.66 -21.74 18.83
C MET A 244 -3.23 -23.12 19.20
N GLN A 245 -3.39 -24.02 18.24
CA GLN A 245 -3.81 -25.42 18.48
C GLN A 245 -2.82 -26.14 19.39
N LYS A 246 -1.52 -26.05 19.10
CA LYS A 246 -0.45 -26.56 19.96
C LYS A 246 -0.58 -26.05 21.40
N SER A 247 -0.75 -24.73 21.58
CA SER A 247 -0.87 -24.16 22.93
C SER A 247 -2.09 -24.66 23.70
N LYS A 248 -3.20 -24.96 23.00
CA LYS A 248 -4.39 -25.56 23.62
C LYS A 248 -4.16 -27.01 24.01
N LEU A 249 -3.48 -27.79 23.16
CA LEU A 249 -3.09 -29.16 23.47
C LEU A 249 -2.13 -29.22 24.66
N ASP A 250 -1.10 -28.36 24.68
CA ASP A 250 -0.16 -28.26 25.80
C ASP A 250 -0.88 -27.90 27.11
N ALA A 251 -1.83 -26.95 27.06
CA ALA A 251 -2.64 -26.57 28.22
C ALA A 251 -3.57 -27.71 28.68
N ALA A 252 -4.14 -28.49 27.75
CA ALA A 252 -4.95 -29.65 28.09
C ALA A 252 -4.11 -30.76 28.75
N VAL A 253 -2.90 -31.02 28.24
CA VAL A 253 -1.95 -31.97 28.83
C VAL A 253 -1.48 -31.50 30.21
N ALA A 254 -1.18 -30.20 30.37
CA ALA A 254 -0.78 -29.62 31.65
C ALA A 254 -1.92 -29.66 32.68
N SER A 255 -3.16 -29.34 32.29
CA SER A 255 -4.34 -29.43 33.16
C SER A 255 -4.59 -30.86 33.65
N ILE A 256 -4.32 -31.85 32.80
CA ILE A 256 -4.38 -33.27 33.16
C ILE A 256 -3.36 -33.60 34.26
N GLN A 257 -2.15 -33.05 34.21
CA GLN A 257 -1.10 -33.27 35.20
C GLN A 257 -1.29 -32.45 36.49
N ASP A 258 -1.84 -31.24 36.41
CA ASP A 258 -2.07 -30.37 37.58
C ASP A 258 -3.30 -30.77 38.40
N LYS A 259 -4.35 -31.33 37.77
CA LYS A 259 -5.47 -31.95 38.51
C LYS A 259 -5.00 -33.08 39.43
N ASP A 260 -4.00 -33.85 39.00
CA ASP A 260 -3.40 -34.94 39.76
C ASP A 260 -2.63 -34.44 41.00
N LYS A 261 -2.11 -33.21 40.95
CA LYS A 261 -1.42 -32.57 42.09
C LYS A 261 -2.38 -31.86 43.05
N LEU A 262 -3.48 -31.29 42.55
CA LEU A 262 -4.40 -30.47 43.36
C LEU A 262 -5.40 -31.29 44.19
N ILE A 263 -5.73 -32.51 43.76
CA ILE A 263 -6.68 -33.40 44.46
C ILE A 263 -5.98 -34.18 45.60
N GLY A 264 -4.63 -34.20 45.62
CA GLY A 264 -3.82 -34.92 46.61
C GLY A 264 -3.62 -34.25 47.98
N SER A 265 -4.32 -33.16 48.31
CA SER A 265 -4.08 -32.36 49.54
C SER A 265 -5.19 -32.38 50.60
N ALA A 266 -5.75 -33.57 50.90
CA ALA A 266 -6.47 -33.83 52.15
C ALA A 266 -5.86 -35.04 52.91
N LYS A 267 -5.42 -34.82 54.16
CA LYS A 267 -4.65 -35.69 55.12
C LYS A 267 -5.40 -37.00 55.55
N PRO A 268 -4.83 -37.96 56.34
CA PRO A 268 -3.48 -38.16 56.92
C PRO A 268 -2.81 -39.54 56.62
N ARG A 269 -1.64 -39.82 57.25
CA ARG A 269 -0.72 -40.97 57.08
C ARG A 269 -1.35 -42.36 57.35
N VAL A 270 -0.88 -43.40 56.66
CA VAL A 270 -0.26 -44.67 57.17
C VAL A 270 -0.16 -45.69 56.02
N GLY A 271 0.99 -46.36 55.89
CA GLY A 271 1.22 -47.47 54.97
C GLY A 271 2.19 -47.12 53.84
N ARG A 272 3.39 -47.73 53.85
CA ARG A 272 4.39 -47.62 52.79
C ARG A 272 3.89 -48.42 51.57
N VAL A 273 3.04 -47.80 50.77
CA VAL A 273 2.66 -48.30 49.44
C VAL A 273 3.76 -47.92 48.46
N LEU A 274 4.29 -48.91 47.74
CA LEU A 274 5.25 -48.73 46.66
C LEU A 274 4.55 -48.03 45.49
N GLY A 275 4.74 -46.72 45.39
CA GLY A 275 4.17 -45.88 44.33
C GLY A 275 2.79 -45.31 44.68
N LYS A 276 2.62 -44.01 44.45
CA LYS A 276 1.29 -43.38 44.43
C LYS A 276 0.73 -43.56 43.02
N GLU A 277 -0.33 -44.34 42.87
CA GLU A 277 -1.10 -44.39 41.62
C GLU A 277 -1.82 -43.05 41.39
N THR A 278 -1.82 -42.60 40.13
CA THR A 278 -2.58 -41.44 39.63
C THR A 278 -4.07 -41.70 39.78
N ASP A 279 -4.89 -40.69 40.12
CA ASP A 279 -6.35 -40.86 40.30
C ASP A 279 -7.02 -41.44 39.04
N LYS A 280 -6.42 -41.25 37.87
CA LYS A 280 -6.89 -41.81 36.59
C LYS A 280 -6.65 -43.31 36.42
N THR A 281 -5.59 -43.85 37.00
CA THR A 281 -5.28 -45.29 36.92
C THR A 281 -5.85 -46.06 38.11
N ARG A 282 -6.21 -45.37 39.20
CA ARG A 282 -6.75 -45.96 40.43
C ARG A 282 -8.08 -46.67 40.25
N GLU A 283 -8.92 -46.21 39.32
CA GLU A 283 -10.25 -46.77 39.04
C GLU A 283 -10.25 -47.74 37.84
N LEU A 284 -9.11 -47.92 37.18
CA LEU A 284 -9.01 -48.72 35.97
C LEU A 284 -8.37 -50.09 36.27
N ASP A 285 -8.98 -51.15 35.76
CA ASP A 285 -8.35 -52.47 35.69
C ASP A 285 -7.14 -52.44 34.73
N ASN A 286 -6.26 -53.43 34.78
CA ASN A 286 -5.05 -53.55 33.94
C ASN A 286 -5.35 -53.36 32.45
N GLN A 287 -6.49 -53.85 31.96
CA GLN A 287 -6.93 -53.60 30.58
C GLN A 287 -7.28 -52.12 30.32
N GLY A 288 -7.92 -51.46 31.28
CA GLY A 288 -8.23 -50.03 31.22
C GLY A 288 -6.98 -49.16 31.30
N VAL A 289 -5.99 -49.54 32.10
CA VAL A 289 -4.67 -48.86 32.16
C VAL A 289 -3.95 -48.97 30.82
N LEU A 290 -3.94 -50.15 30.20
CA LEU A 290 -3.35 -50.35 28.87
C LEU A 290 -4.07 -49.51 27.80
N GLN A 291 -5.39 -49.42 27.88
CA GLN A 291 -6.18 -48.60 26.95
C GLN A 291 -5.90 -47.10 27.14
N LEU A 292 -5.80 -46.62 28.38
CA LEU A 292 -5.42 -45.25 28.70
C LEU A 292 -4.01 -44.93 28.19
N GLN A 293 -3.06 -45.86 28.36
CA GLN A 293 -1.69 -45.70 27.85
C GLN A 293 -1.67 -45.61 26.32
N LYS A 294 -2.40 -46.49 25.61
CA LYS A 294 -2.54 -46.43 24.15
C LYS A 294 -3.12 -45.09 23.71
N GLN A 295 -4.18 -44.61 24.37
CA GLN A 295 -4.78 -43.31 24.08
C GLN A 295 -3.82 -42.14 24.36
N THR A 296 -3.02 -42.25 25.42
CA THR A 296 -2.01 -41.23 25.76
C THR A 296 -0.90 -41.20 24.71
N MET A 297 -0.42 -42.36 24.26
CA MET A 297 0.56 -42.44 23.17
C MET A 297 -0.01 -41.87 21.87
N GLU A 298 -1.25 -42.20 21.51
CA GLU A 298 -1.89 -41.67 20.31
C GLU A 298 -2.03 -40.13 20.36
N ASN A 299 -2.35 -39.58 21.53
CA ASN A 299 -2.41 -38.12 21.72
C ASN A 299 -1.02 -37.46 21.65
N GLN A 300 0.03 -38.15 22.11
CA GLN A 300 1.41 -37.69 21.98
C GLN A 300 1.89 -37.74 20.52
N ASP A 301 1.55 -38.79 19.77
CA ASP A 301 1.89 -38.86 18.34
C ASP A 301 1.22 -37.73 17.55
N LYS A 302 -0.05 -37.43 17.84
CA LYS A 302 -0.77 -36.29 17.24
C LYS A 302 -0.09 -34.95 17.55
N SER A 303 0.41 -34.75 18.77
CA SER A 303 1.10 -33.51 19.13
C SER A 303 2.47 -33.39 18.47
N VAL A 304 3.18 -34.51 18.27
CA VAL A 304 4.45 -34.56 17.52
C VAL A 304 4.23 -34.23 16.04
N ASP A 305 3.17 -34.73 15.42
CA ASP A 305 2.83 -34.39 14.03
C ASP A 305 2.55 -32.88 13.84
N GLU A 306 1.85 -32.26 14.80
CA GLU A 306 1.62 -30.82 14.79
C GLU A 306 2.91 -30.02 14.99
N LEU A 307 3.78 -30.47 15.90
CA LEU A 307 5.12 -29.90 16.10
C LEU A 307 5.96 -29.95 14.83
N MET A 308 5.98 -31.10 14.13
CA MET A 308 6.69 -31.26 12.86
C MET A 308 6.21 -30.26 11.80
N LYS A 309 4.89 -30.04 11.70
CA LYS A 309 4.31 -29.03 10.78
C LYS A 309 4.76 -27.62 11.13
N ILE A 310 4.76 -27.27 12.42
CA ILE A 310 5.21 -25.97 12.91
C ILE A 310 6.70 -25.76 12.62
N ILE A 311 7.55 -26.74 12.94
CA ILE A 311 9.01 -26.66 12.76
C ILE A 311 9.38 -26.55 11.28
N THR A 312 8.76 -27.36 10.41
CA THR A 312 9.01 -27.30 8.96
C THR A 312 8.72 -25.90 8.42
N ARG A 313 7.59 -25.34 8.84
CA ARG A 313 7.17 -24.01 8.42
C ARG A 313 8.02 -22.89 9.03
N GLN A 314 8.45 -23.04 10.27
CA GLN A 314 9.40 -22.12 10.91
C GLN A 314 10.74 -22.13 10.19
N ARG A 315 11.24 -23.29 9.77
CA ARG A 315 12.46 -23.40 8.98
C ARG A 315 12.31 -22.65 7.65
N GLU A 316 11.20 -22.85 6.94
CA GLU A 316 10.91 -22.11 5.70
C GLU A 316 10.87 -20.60 5.93
N LEU A 317 10.23 -20.14 7.01
CA LEU A 317 10.19 -18.73 7.37
C LEU A 317 11.56 -18.17 7.74
N GLY A 318 12.37 -18.92 8.49
CA GLY A 318 13.72 -18.52 8.87
C GLY A 318 14.62 -18.33 7.65
N VAL A 319 14.54 -19.25 6.69
CA VAL A 319 15.27 -19.14 5.41
C VAL A 319 14.78 -17.92 4.62
N ALA A 320 13.47 -17.71 4.53
CA ALA A 320 12.91 -16.55 3.83
C ALA A 320 13.33 -15.21 4.46
N ILE A 321 13.39 -15.12 5.79
CA ILE A 321 13.86 -13.93 6.52
C ILE A 321 15.32 -13.66 6.20
N ASN A 322 16.18 -14.69 6.26
CA ASN A 322 17.60 -14.51 5.97
C ASN A 322 17.80 -13.99 4.54
N ASN A 323 17.12 -14.59 3.56
CA ASN A 323 17.21 -14.15 2.17
C ASN A 323 16.73 -12.70 1.99
N GLU A 324 15.63 -12.29 2.63
CA GLU A 324 15.17 -10.89 2.57
C GLU A 324 16.16 -9.93 3.25
N LEU A 325 16.77 -10.32 4.36
CA LEU A 325 17.80 -9.52 5.03
C LEU A 325 19.06 -9.39 4.17
N GLU A 326 19.48 -10.46 3.48
CA GLU A 326 20.57 -10.41 2.51
C GLU A 326 20.27 -9.44 1.37
N ILE A 327 19.07 -9.53 0.78
CA ILE A 327 18.62 -8.61 -0.29
C ILE A 327 18.55 -7.16 0.22
N GLN A 328 18.02 -6.93 1.41
CA GLN A 328 17.95 -5.57 1.99
C GLN A 328 19.34 -5.01 2.31
N ASN A 329 20.27 -5.85 2.79
CA ASN A 329 21.66 -5.44 2.98
C ASN A 329 22.32 -5.06 1.66
N GLU A 330 22.06 -5.80 0.58
CA GLU A 330 22.56 -5.46 -0.76
C GLU A 330 21.96 -4.13 -1.27
N LEU A 331 20.65 -3.93 -1.11
CA LEU A 331 19.96 -2.67 -1.45
C LEU A 331 20.50 -1.47 -0.65
N LEU A 332 20.79 -1.66 0.64
CA LEU A 332 21.38 -0.62 1.49
C LEU A 332 22.78 -0.25 1.01
N LYS A 333 23.61 -1.23 0.63
CA LYS A 333 24.94 -0.97 0.05
C LYS A 333 24.84 -0.15 -1.24
N LEU A 334 23.95 -0.53 -2.15
CA LEU A 334 23.74 0.23 -3.39
C LEU A 334 23.25 1.67 -3.10
N THR A 335 22.38 1.84 -2.11
CA THR A 335 21.89 3.17 -1.70
C THR A 335 23.02 4.02 -1.11
N ASP A 336 23.91 3.41 -0.33
CA ASP A 336 25.08 4.07 0.25
C ASP A 336 26.05 4.53 -0.84
N GLU A 337 26.36 3.65 -1.80
CA GLU A 337 27.19 3.97 -2.98
C GLU A 337 26.60 5.13 -3.80
N ASP A 338 25.29 5.14 -4.03
CA ASP A 338 24.60 6.22 -4.73
C ASP A 338 24.59 7.52 -3.91
N THR A 339 24.48 7.44 -2.58
CA THR A 339 24.55 8.58 -1.68
C THR A 339 25.95 9.20 -1.69
N GLU A 340 27.00 8.40 -1.60
CA GLU A 340 28.38 8.86 -1.75
C GLU A 340 28.61 9.51 -3.12
N ARG A 341 28.05 8.91 -4.19
CA ARG A 341 28.17 9.47 -5.54
C ARG A 341 27.47 10.82 -5.64
N LEU A 342 26.30 10.97 -5.01
CA LEU A 342 25.58 12.24 -4.93
C LEU A 342 26.38 13.27 -4.13
N GLU A 343 26.95 12.87 -2.98
CA GLU A 343 27.79 13.72 -2.14
C GLU A 343 29.00 14.25 -2.92
N ARG A 344 29.72 13.37 -3.63
CA ARG A 344 30.83 13.75 -4.53
C ARG A 344 30.39 14.76 -5.58
N LYS A 345 29.21 14.57 -6.20
CA LYS A 345 28.65 15.52 -7.19
C LYS A 345 28.30 16.86 -6.56
N ILE A 346 27.72 16.86 -5.35
CA ILE A 346 27.39 18.08 -4.60
C ILE A 346 28.67 18.83 -4.21
N GLU A 347 29.71 18.13 -3.75
CA GLU A 347 31.00 18.74 -3.41
C GLU A 347 31.65 19.41 -4.64
N ILE A 348 31.63 18.75 -5.80
CA ILE A 348 32.10 19.33 -7.07
C ILE A 348 31.25 20.57 -7.43
N GLY A 349 29.92 20.49 -7.28
CA GLY A 349 29.02 21.62 -7.49
C GLY A 349 29.37 22.81 -6.59
N LYS A 350 29.58 22.56 -5.29
CA LYS A 350 29.97 23.56 -4.30
C LYS A 350 31.33 24.20 -4.63
N LYS A 351 32.33 23.40 -5.03
CA LYS A 351 33.64 23.91 -5.50
C LYS A 351 33.52 24.79 -6.74
N ARG A 352 32.60 24.48 -7.66
CA ARG A 352 32.38 25.31 -8.86
C ARG A 352 31.66 26.62 -8.52
N VAL A 353 30.64 26.58 -7.66
CA VAL A 353 29.94 27.79 -7.20
C VAL A 353 30.89 28.73 -6.46
N GLY A 354 31.72 28.21 -5.55
CA GLY A 354 32.71 29.02 -4.82
C GLY A 354 33.87 29.56 -5.67
N LYS A 355 33.98 29.19 -6.94
CA LYS A 355 34.93 29.82 -7.90
C LYS A 355 34.27 30.92 -8.75
N ILE A 356 32.94 31.03 -8.71
CA ILE A 356 32.15 31.98 -9.50
C ILE A 356 31.70 33.17 -8.61
N SER A 357 31.62 32.98 -7.30
CA SER A 357 31.63 34.05 -6.29
C SER A 357 33.06 34.47 -5.97
#